data_AF-A0A5A8DU03-F1
#
_entry.id   AF-A0A5A8DU03-F1
#
_cell.length_a   1.000
_cell.length_b   1.000
_cell.length_c   1.000
_cell.angle_alpha   90.00
_cell.angle_beta   90.00
_cell.angle_gamma   90.00
#
_symmetry.space_group_name_H-M   'P 1'
#
loop_
_entity.id
_entity.type
_entity.pdbx_description
1 polymer ?
#
loop_
_entity_poly.entity_id
_entity_poly.type
_entity_poly.pdbx_seq_one_letter_code
_entity_poly.pdbx_strand_id
1 'polypeptide(L)'
;MQAVLRIDSTPETVPDALAAQGWRIWNQDADSEDDWHLWFRCGGFTRKEMASARLHQRVNRIAGAAGVCAKDRLLRAMSRLRMAYGADAYGFHPEGFCLPSERHRFQAACSAASVPVAPSDPSWAVRDGLWVCKPSDLSRGRKVCVVRGPGDVSIDQGSVVQRYLARPLCANGYKFDLRLYVVVTSVRPLRAFLYHDGL
;
A
#
# COMPACT_ATOMS: atom_id res chain seq x y z
N MET A 1 -32.16 4.85 -16.74
CA MET A 1 -31.87 5.65 -15.53
C MET A 1 -30.42 6.08 -15.62
N GLN A 2 -30.13 7.38 -15.54
CA GLN A 2 -28.75 7.89 -15.66
C GLN A 2 -28.01 7.66 -14.34
N ALA A 3 -26.78 7.14 -14.40
CA ALA A 3 -25.97 6.90 -13.21
C ALA A 3 -25.44 8.22 -12.63
N VAL A 4 -25.36 8.30 -11.31
CA VAL A 4 -25.07 9.54 -10.57
C VAL A 4 -23.82 9.37 -9.71
N LEU A 5 -22.85 10.26 -9.92
CA LEU A 5 -21.57 10.32 -9.22
C LEU A 5 -21.62 11.43 -8.16
N ARG A 6 -21.50 11.06 -6.88
CA ARG A 6 -21.27 11.99 -5.78
C ARG A 6 -19.76 12.16 -5.57
N ILE A 7 -19.29 13.40 -5.49
CA ILE A 7 -17.88 13.74 -5.29
C ILE A 7 -17.70 14.71 -4.13
N ASP A 8 -16.56 14.59 -3.44
CA ASP A 8 -16.11 15.58 -2.44
C ASP A 8 -14.82 16.27 -2.94
N SER A 9 -13.66 15.65 -2.72
CA SER A 9 -12.35 16.10 -3.19
C SER A 9 -11.74 15.02 -4.09
N THR A 10 -11.69 15.30 -5.40
CA THR A 10 -11.25 14.36 -6.44
C THR A 10 -10.54 15.08 -7.58
N PRO A 11 -9.51 14.49 -8.21
CA PRO A 11 -8.94 15.01 -9.45
C PRO A 11 -9.97 15.00 -10.58
N GLU A 12 -9.92 15.99 -11.48
CA GLU A 12 -10.86 16.16 -12.62
C GLU A 12 -10.91 14.93 -13.55
N THR A 13 -9.82 14.18 -13.64
CA THR A 13 -9.77 12.92 -14.40
C THR A 13 -10.89 11.91 -14.05
N VAL A 14 -11.38 11.91 -12.80
CA VAL A 14 -12.44 10.98 -12.36
C VAL A 14 -13.81 11.38 -12.90
N PRO A 15 -14.33 12.61 -12.65
CA PRO A 15 -15.59 13.04 -13.24
C PRO A 15 -15.53 13.05 -14.77
N ASP A 16 -14.42 13.46 -15.40
CA ASP A 16 -14.29 13.46 -16.87
C ASP A 16 -14.44 12.06 -17.47
N ALA A 17 -13.75 11.07 -16.88
CA ALA A 17 -13.83 9.69 -17.34
C ALA A 17 -15.24 9.11 -17.19
N LEU A 18 -15.96 9.45 -16.12
CA LEU A 18 -17.32 8.97 -15.88
C LEU A 18 -18.36 9.72 -16.71
N ALA A 19 -18.17 11.02 -16.93
CA ALA A 19 -19.02 11.82 -17.82
C ALA A 19 -18.97 11.31 -19.25
N ALA A 20 -17.79 10.90 -19.74
CA ALA A 20 -17.63 10.23 -21.03
C ALA A 20 -18.41 8.90 -21.13
N GLN A 21 -18.74 8.27 -20.00
CA GLN A 21 -19.58 7.07 -19.91
C GLN A 21 -21.06 7.39 -19.61
N GLY A 22 -21.46 8.66 -19.71
CA GLY A 22 -22.84 9.12 -19.53
C GLY A 22 -23.26 9.34 -18.06
N TRP A 23 -22.32 9.32 -17.11
CA TRP A 23 -22.62 9.65 -15.72
C TRP A 23 -22.85 11.16 -15.56
N ARG A 24 -23.75 11.52 -14.64
CA ARG A 24 -23.91 12.90 -14.19
C ARG A 24 -23.36 13.07 -12.78
N ILE A 25 -22.96 14.30 -12.43
CA ILE A 25 -22.56 14.65 -11.08
C ILE A 25 -23.81 14.89 -10.22
N TRP A 26 -23.77 14.44 -8.97
CA TRP A 26 -24.79 14.70 -7.96
C TRP A 26 -24.83 16.19 -7.60
N ASN A 27 -26.02 16.78 -7.60
CA ASN A 27 -26.25 18.19 -7.33
C ASN A 27 -27.09 18.33 -6.05
N GLN A 28 -26.52 18.98 -5.02
CA GLN A 28 -27.18 19.16 -3.73
C GLN A 28 -28.51 19.92 -3.79
N ASP A 29 -28.71 20.78 -4.79
CA ASP A 29 -29.89 21.65 -4.91
C ASP A 29 -31.03 20.96 -5.69
N ALA A 30 -30.71 19.93 -6.47
CA ALA A 30 -31.66 19.26 -7.36
C ALA A 30 -31.93 17.79 -7.00
N ASP A 31 -30.96 17.12 -6.37
CA ASP A 31 -31.00 15.71 -6.05
C ASP A 31 -31.29 15.48 -4.56
N SER A 32 -32.00 14.40 -4.26
CA SER A 32 -32.11 13.96 -2.86
C SER A 32 -30.76 13.48 -2.31
N GLU A 33 -30.56 13.57 -0.99
CA GLU A 33 -29.31 13.20 -0.30
C GLU A 33 -28.79 11.78 -0.67
N ASP A 34 -29.72 10.87 -0.94
CA ASP A 34 -29.45 9.47 -1.26
C ASP A 34 -29.52 9.13 -2.76
N ASP A 35 -29.76 10.11 -3.64
CA ASP A 35 -29.85 9.88 -5.09
C ASP A 35 -28.47 9.82 -5.76
N TRP A 36 -27.67 8.84 -5.36
CA TRP A 36 -26.35 8.60 -5.94
C TRP A 36 -26.08 7.11 -6.12
N HIS A 37 -25.18 6.79 -7.07
CA HIS A 37 -24.81 5.41 -7.38
C HIS A 37 -23.36 5.12 -6.97
N LEU A 38 -22.46 6.08 -7.18
CA LEU A 38 -21.06 6.00 -6.76
C LEU A 38 -20.71 7.26 -5.98
N TRP A 39 -20.22 7.10 -4.75
CA TRP A 39 -19.60 8.18 -4.00
C TRP A 39 -18.09 8.01 -4.01
N PHE A 40 -17.41 8.93 -4.69
CA PHE A 40 -15.98 8.91 -4.87
C PHE A 40 -15.32 10.05 -4.09
N ARG A 41 -14.31 9.73 -3.28
CA ARG A 41 -13.43 10.74 -2.68
C ARG A 41 -12.01 10.24 -2.48
N CYS A 42 -11.06 11.16 -2.46
CA CYS A 42 -9.66 10.85 -2.15
C CYS A 42 -9.44 10.62 -0.65
N GLY A 43 -10.28 11.19 0.21
CA GLY A 43 -10.25 10.99 1.66
C GLY A 43 -10.60 9.56 2.10
N GLY A 44 -10.56 9.35 3.42
CA GLY A 44 -11.08 8.14 4.04
C GLY A 44 -12.59 8.21 4.23
N PHE A 45 -13.25 7.07 4.47
CA PHE A 45 -14.61 7.05 5.00
C PHE A 45 -14.65 6.53 6.42
N THR A 46 -15.52 7.14 7.22
CA THR A 46 -15.91 6.59 8.52
C THR A 46 -16.71 5.31 8.32
N ARG A 47 -16.73 4.47 9.35
CA ARG A 47 -17.54 3.24 9.33
C ARG A 47 -19.03 3.54 9.18
N LYS A 48 -19.50 4.65 9.76
CA LYS A 48 -20.91 5.07 9.70
C LYS A 48 -21.32 5.40 8.27
N GLU A 49 -20.53 6.18 7.55
CA GLU A 49 -20.81 6.54 6.15
C GLU A 49 -20.80 5.32 5.22
N MET A 50 -19.86 4.38 5.41
CA MET A 50 -19.85 3.15 4.61
C MET A 50 -21.07 2.26 4.93
N ALA A 51 -21.48 2.21 6.20
CA ALA A 51 -22.60 1.38 6.65
C ALA A 51 -23.98 1.96 6.29
N SER A 52 -24.08 3.27 6.06
CA SER A 52 -25.33 3.91 5.63
C SER A 52 -25.62 3.75 4.14
N ALA A 53 -24.69 3.23 3.34
CA ALA A 53 -24.88 3.03 1.91
C ALA A 53 -25.97 1.99 1.62
N ARG A 54 -26.91 2.34 0.74
CA ARG A 54 -27.99 1.49 0.23
C ARG A 54 -27.47 0.40 -0.71
N LEU A 55 -28.28 -0.61 -1.00
CA LEU A 55 -27.86 -1.77 -1.81
C LEU A 55 -27.38 -1.43 -3.23
N HIS A 56 -27.86 -0.34 -3.84
CA HIS A 56 -27.44 0.12 -5.17
C HIS A 56 -26.23 1.07 -5.11
N GLN A 57 -25.91 1.61 -3.94
CA GLN A 57 -24.87 2.60 -3.71
C GLN A 57 -23.51 1.93 -3.53
N ARG A 58 -22.45 2.56 -4.06
CA ARG A 58 -21.07 2.08 -3.95
C ARG A 58 -20.14 3.22 -3.52
N VAL A 59 -19.14 2.91 -2.72
CA VAL A 59 -18.06 3.82 -2.37
C VAL A 59 -16.74 3.32 -2.94
N ASN A 60 -15.79 4.21 -3.24
CA ASN A 60 -14.50 3.85 -3.82
C ASN A 60 -13.47 3.32 -2.79
N ARG A 61 -13.91 2.83 -1.62
CA ARG A 61 -13.05 2.33 -0.54
C ARG A 61 -13.60 1.03 0.05
N ILE A 62 -12.69 0.16 0.46
CA ILE A 62 -13.03 -1.07 1.19
C ILE A 62 -12.77 -0.84 2.68
N ALA A 63 -13.76 -1.18 3.51
CA ALA A 63 -13.63 -1.16 4.95
C ALA A 63 -12.45 -2.03 5.40
N GLY A 64 -11.53 -1.47 6.18
CA GLY A 64 -10.36 -2.19 6.68
C GLY A 64 -9.17 -2.27 5.71
N ALA A 65 -9.24 -1.65 4.52
CA ALA A 65 -8.12 -1.63 3.56
C ALA A 65 -6.81 -1.07 4.14
N ALA A 66 -6.89 -0.23 5.18
CA ALA A 66 -5.73 0.23 5.93
C ALA A 66 -4.86 -0.92 6.49
N GLY A 67 -5.41 -2.12 6.67
CA GLY A 67 -4.65 -3.31 7.07
C GLY A 67 -3.56 -3.73 6.07
N VAL A 68 -3.73 -3.41 4.78
CA VAL A 68 -2.75 -3.69 3.72
C VAL A 68 -2.12 -2.43 3.12
N CYS A 69 -2.75 -1.26 3.29
CA CYS A 69 -2.20 0.01 2.78
C CYS A 69 -1.23 0.70 3.75
N ALA A 70 -1.31 0.44 5.07
CA ALA A 70 -0.39 0.99 6.04
C ALA A 70 0.89 0.12 6.11
N LYS A 71 2.07 0.76 6.03
CA LYS A 71 3.36 0.06 5.87
C LYS A 71 3.64 -0.92 7.01
N ASP A 72 3.35 -0.51 8.22
CA ASP A 72 3.53 -1.29 9.45
C ASP A 72 2.60 -2.51 9.50
N ARG A 73 1.32 -2.32 9.18
CA ARG A 73 0.33 -3.39 9.15
C ARG A 73 0.61 -4.39 8.03
N LEU A 74 0.98 -3.88 6.85
CA LEU A 74 1.37 -4.70 5.71
C LEU A 74 2.60 -5.56 6.04
N LEU A 75 3.66 -4.96 6.62
CA LEU A 75 4.84 -5.70 7.02
C LEU A 75 4.49 -6.82 8.01
N ARG A 76 3.73 -6.51 9.06
CA ARG A 76 3.31 -7.52 10.04
C ARG A 76 2.48 -8.65 9.42
N ALA A 77 1.58 -8.31 8.50
CA ALA A 77 0.79 -9.30 7.77
C ALA A 77 1.68 -10.19 6.90
N MET A 78 2.59 -9.61 6.13
CA MET A 78 3.52 -10.34 5.26
C MET A 78 4.46 -11.24 6.06
N SER A 79 4.99 -10.79 7.19
CA SER A 79 5.83 -11.62 8.08
C SER A 79 5.07 -12.82 8.63
N ARG A 80 3.79 -12.65 9.02
CA ARG A 80 2.93 -13.76 9.46
C ARG A 80 2.63 -14.74 8.34
N LEU A 81 2.30 -14.24 7.15
CA LEU A 81 2.02 -15.08 5.99
C LEU A 81 3.26 -15.86 5.54
N ARG A 82 4.43 -15.24 5.54
CA ARG A 82 5.70 -15.93 5.28
C ARG A 82 6.00 -17.02 6.31
N MET A 83 5.73 -16.78 7.59
CA MET A 83 5.91 -17.79 8.63
C MET A 83 4.95 -18.97 8.47
N ALA A 84 3.70 -18.72 8.06
CA ALA A 84 2.67 -19.75 7.90
C ALA A 84 2.82 -20.55 6.60
N TYR A 85 3.21 -19.90 5.50
CA TYR A 85 3.19 -20.49 4.15
C TYR A 85 4.57 -20.60 3.50
N GLY A 86 5.63 -20.22 4.21
CA GLY A 86 7.01 -20.35 3.76
C GLY A 86 7.49 -19.24 2.81
N ALA A 87 8.78 -19.33 2.47
CA ALA A 87 9.47 -18.38 1.60
C ALA A 87 9.14 -18.58 0.11
N ASP A 88 8.67 -19.75 -0.33
CA ASP A 88 8.35 -19.95 -1.74
C ASP A 88 7.13 -19.11 -2.16
N ALA A 89 6.13 -19.01 -1.28
CA ALA A 89 4.92 -18.23 -1.54
C ALA A 89 5.06 -16.74 -1.19
N TYR A 90 5.75 -16.41 -0.09
CA TYR A 90 5.88 -15.02 0.41
C TYR A 90 7.34 -14.53 0.43
N GLY A 91 8.16 -15.12 -0.43
CA GLY A 91 9.56 -14.80 -0.68
C GLY A 91 9.79 -13.39 -1.18
N PHE A 92 8.82 -12.88 -1.93
CA PHE A 92 8.87 -11.61 -2.64
C PHE A 92 8.83 -10.39 -1.71
N HIS A 93 8.35 -10.52 -0.47
CA HIS A 93 8.33 -9.41 0.48
C HIS A 93 9.64 -9.37 1.28
N PRO A 94 10.40 -8.26 1.22
CA PRO A 94 11.66 -8.17 1.94
C PRO A 94 11.45 -8.13 3.45
N GLU A 95 12.37 -8.76 4.18
CA GLU A 95 12.45 -8.73 5.64
C GLU A 95 12.43 -7.28 6.17
N GLY A 96 11.69 -7.04 7.24
CA GLY A 96 11.65 -5.75 7.90
C GLY A 96 11.12 -5.82 9.33
N PHE A 97 11.19 -4.70 10.03
CA PHE A 97 10.84 -4.56 11.44
C PHE A 97 10.07 -3.25 11.67
N CYS A 98 9.07 -3.30 12.55
CA CYS A 98 8.34 -2.12 13.01
C CYS A 98 9.03 -1.50 14.23
N LEU A 99 9.54 -0.28 14.09
CA LEU A 99 10.13 0.50 15.17
C LEU A 99 9.10 1.42 15.83
N PRO A 100 9.23 1.68 17.16
CA PRO A 100 10.28 1.20 18.06
C PRO A 100 10.09 -0.25 18.56
N SER A 101 8.91 -0.87 18.32
CA SER A 101 8.52 -2.15 18.92
C SER A 101 9.48 -3.33 18.67
N GLU A 102 10.14 -3.39 17.53
CA GLU A 102 10.99 -4.51 17.10
C GLU A 102 12.47 -4.11 16.98
N ARG A 103 12.90 -3.05 17.68
CA ARG A 103 14.28 -2.54 17.60
C ARG A 103 15.33 -3.60 17.96
N HIS A 104 15.08 -4.43 18.96
CA HIS A 104 15.98 -5.51 19.37
C HIS A 104 16.16 -6.55 18.25
N ARG A 105 15.10 -6.85 17.49
CA ARG A 105 15.17 -7.76 16.33
C ARG A 105 15.96 -7.13 15.19
N PHE A 106 15.73 -5.85 14.93
CA PHE A 106 16.50 -5.11 13.95
C PHE A 106 18.00 -5.08 14.30
N GLN A 107 18.34 -4.87 15.56
CA GLN A 107 19.72 -4.93 16.06
C GLN A 107 20.36 -6.30 15.80
N ALA A 108 19.68 -7.38 16.19
CA ALA A 108 20.16 -8.74 15.94
C ALA A 108 20.35 -9.03 14.44
N ALA A 109 19.40 -8.58 13.60
CA ALA A 109 19.47 -8.77 12.16
C ALA A 109 20.62 -7.99 11.50
N CYS A 110 20.99 -6.82 12.02
CA CYS A 110 22.16 -6.08 11.56
C CYS A 110 23.46 -6.82 11.90
N SER A 111 23.58 -7.34 13.12
CA SER A 111 24.76 -8.11 13.54
C SER A 111 24.94 -9.41 12.74
N ALA A 112 23.83 -10.06 12.36
CA ALA A 112 23.82 -11.29 11.58
C ALA A 112 24.05 -11.09 10.07
N ALA A 113 23.91 -9.87 9.54
CA ALA A 113 24.07 -9.58 8.12
C ALA A 113 25.53 -9.66 7.63
N SER A 114 26.48 -9.83 8.54
CA SER A 114 27.91 -10.05 8.30
C SER A 114 28.24 -11.43 7.70
N VAL A 115 27.24 -12.31 7.54
CA VAL A 115 27.40 -13.71 7.12
C VAL A 115 27.05 -13.87 5.64
N PRO A 116 27.85 -14.61 4.83
CA PRO A 116 27.55 -14.88 3.43
C PRO A 116 26.17 -15.51 3.23
N VAL A 117 25.47 -15.07 2.17
CA VAL A 117 24.11 -15.53 1.84
C VAL A 117 24.14 -16.97 1.32
N ALA A 118 23.23 -17.81 1.81
CA ALA A 118 23.08 -19.18 1.34
C ALA A 118 22.61 -19.21 -0.14
N PRO A 119 23.03 -20.19 -0.96
CA PRO A 119 22.65 -20.27 -2.38
C PRO A 119 21.15 -20.34 -2.66
N SER A 120 20.34 -20.69 -1.65
CA SER A 120 18.88 -20.80 -1.73
C SER A 120 18.12 -19.48 -1.54
N ASP A 121 18.79 -18.40 -1.11
CA ASP A 121 18.16 -17.09 -1.02
C ASP A 121 18.05 -16.49 -2.44
N PRO A 122 16.93 -15.87 -2.82
CA PRO A 122 16.76 -15.33 -4.16
C PRO A 122 17.86 -14.30 -4.46
N SER A 123 18.41 -14.31 -5.67
CA SER A 123 19.63 -13.55 -6.03
C SER A 123 19.58 -12.04 -5.76
N TRP A 124 18.39 -11.47 -5.63
CA TRP A 124 18.16 -10.06 -5.29
C TRP A 124 18.31 -9.76 -3.78
N ALA A 125 18.22 -10.78 -2.92
CA ALA A 125 18.26 -10.67 -1.46
C ALA A 125 19.69 -10.61 -0.89
N VAL A 126 20.65 -10.08 -1.65
CA VAL A 126 22.03 -9.92 -1.15
C VAL A 126 22.02 -9.05 0.09
N ARG A 127 22.64 -9.58 1.15
CA ARG A 127 22.76 -8.91 2.44
C ARG A 127 23.95 -7.94 2.41
N ASP A 128 23.83 -6.85 1.65
CA ASP A 128 24.85 -5.77 1.62
C ASP A 128 24.85 -4.91 2.90
N GLY A 129 24.20 -5.38 3.98
CA GLY A 129 24.02 -4.64 5.23
C GLY A 129 23.16 -3.38 5.11
N LEU A 130 22.55 -3.13 3.95
CA LEU A 130 21.73 -1.94 3.69
C LEU A 130 20.26 -2.17 4.02
N TRP A 131 19.66 -1.18 4.66
CA TRP A 131 18.25 -1.13 5.02
C TRP A 131 17.64 0.20 4.59
N VAL A 132 16.34 0.23 4.40
CA VAL A 132 15.57 1.46 4.15
C VAL A 132 14.60 1.69 5.30
N CYS A 133 14.71 2.86 5.94
CA CYS A 133 13.79 3.31 6.97
C CYS A 133 12.71 4.19 6.34
N LYS A 134 11.45 3.84 6.61
CA LYS A 134 10.26 4.51 6.08
C LYS A 134 9.38 4.90 7.26
N PRO A 135 9.12 6.19 7.51
CA PRO A 135 8.16 6.59 8.52
C PRO A 135 6.77 6.00 8.22
N SER A 136 6.08 5.54 9.26
CA SER A 136 4.79 4.86 9.12
C SER A 136 3.73 5.78 8.53
N ASP A 137 3.70 7.04 8.98
CA ASP A 137 2.60 7.99 8.70
C ASP A 137 2.87 8.96 7.54
N LEU A 138 4.04 8.86 6.89
CA LEU A 138 4.40 9.74 5.77
C LEU A 138 4.27 9.03 4.41
N SER A 139 3.95 9.81 3.39
CA SER A 139 3.85 9.41 1.99
C SER A 139 4.77 10.27 1.12
N ARG A 140 4.91 9.90 -0.17
CA ARG A 140 5.70 10.62 -1.20
C ARG A 140 7.22 10.65 -0.91
N GLY A 141 7.75 9.57 -0.36
CA GLY A 141 9.19 9.45 -0.07
C GLY A 141 9.73 10.36 1.04
N ARG A 142 8.86 11.11 1.72
CA ARG A 142 9.29 12.05 2.76
C ARG A 142 9.97 11.33 3.92
N LYS A 143 11.19 11.75 4.23
CA LYS A 143 12.06 11.20 5.29
C LYS A 143 12.34 9.70 5.14
N VAL A 144 12.29 9.16 3.92
CA VAL A 144 12.82 7.82 3.64
C VAL A 144 14.33 7.92 3.57
N CYS A 145 15.04 7.13 4.36
CA CYS A 145 16.50 7.11 4.38
C CYS A 145 17.04 5.69 4.26
N VAL A 146 18.24 5.56 3.70
CA VAL A 146 19.00 4.31 3.73
C VAL A 146 19.84 4.32 4.99
N VAL A 147 19.84 3.19 5.71
CA VAL A 147 20.54 3.02 6.99
C VAL A 147 21.34 1.72 6.96
N ARG A 148 22.45 1.68 7.69
CA ARG A 148 23.30 0.49 7.83
C ARG A 148 23.06 -0.21 9.16
N GLY A 149 22.57 0.53 10.14
CA GLY A 149 22.29 -0.07 11.43
C GLY A 149 21.39 0.75 12.35
N PRO A 150 21.22 0.24 13.59
CA PRO A 150 20.31 0.80 14.58
C PRO A 150 20.72 2.16 15.15
N GLY A 151 21.96 2.57 14.93
CA GLY A 151 22.47 3.90 15.31
C GLY A 151 22.01 5.01 14.36
N ASP A 152 21.64 4.65 13.12
CA ASP A 152 21.25 5.62 12.08
C ASP A 152 19.75 6.00 12.15
N VAL A 153 19.00 5.42 13.09
CA VAL A 153 17.54 5.58 13.18
C VAL A 153 17.16 6.24 14.51
N SER A 154 16.38 7.32 14.44
CA SER A 154 15.81 7.97 15.63
C SER A 154 14.79 7.07 16.32
N ILE A 155 14.90 6.93 17.64
CA ILE A 155 14.11 6.00 18.46
C ILE A 155 12.64 6.43 18.58
N ASP A 156 12.37 7.74 18.50
CA ASP A 156 11.07 8.31 18.87
C ASP A 156 10.04 8.33 17.73
N GLN A 157 10.43 7.94 16.52
CA GLN A 157 9.53 7.99 15.35
C GLN A 157 9.07 6.60 14.93
N GLY A 158 7.74 6.40 14.92
CA GLY A 158 7.08 5.23 14.35
C GLY A 158 7.51 5.02 12.89
N SER A 159 8.21 3.92 12.63
CA SER A 159 8.82 3.64 11.33
C SER A 159 8.89 2.15 11.02
N VAL A 160 9.01 1.86 9.74
CA VAL A 160 9.29 0.54 9.21
C VAL A 160 10.68 0.55 8.61
N VAL A 161 11.56 -0.30 9.15
CA VAL A 161 12.85 -0.58 8.53
C VAL A 161 12.73 -1.87 7.72
N GLN A 162 13.24 -1.89 6.51
CA GLN A 162 13.11 -3.02 5.60
C GLN A 162 14.42 -3.22 4.83
N ARG A 163 14.77 -4.47 4.49
CA ARG A 163 15.97 -4.76 3.71
C ARG A 163 15.96 -3.94 2.41
N TYR A 164 17.09 -3.30 2.10
CA TYR A 164 17.21 -2.52 0.88
C TYR A 164 17.56 -3.44 -0.29
N LEU A 165 16.84 -3.29 -1.42
CA LEU A 165 17.19 -3.93 -2.68
C LEU A 165 18.37 -3.18 -3.31
N ALA A 166 19.59 -3.68 -3.05
CA ALA A 166 20.84 -3.05 -3.48
C ALA A 166 21.14 -3.23 -4.97
N ARG A 167 20.64 -4.32 -5.58
CA ARG A 167 20.82 -4.65 -7.00
C ARG A 167 19.47 -4.66 -7.71
N PRO A 168 18.80 -3.50 -7.88
CA PRO A 168 17.55 -3.43 -8.60
C PRO A 168 17.76 -3.68 -10.09
N LEU A 169 16.69 -4.06 -10.79
CA LEU A 169 16.65 -3.95 -12.24
C LEU A 169 16.77 -2.46 -12.63
N CYS A 170 17.60 -2.17 -13.61
CA CYS A 170 17.82 -0.82 -14.11
C CYS A 170 17.40 -0.72 -15.57
N ALA A 171 16.70 0.36 -15.91
CA ALA A 171 16.44 0.76 -17.29
C ALA A 171 17.40 1.90 -17.65
N ASN A 172 18.22 1.71 -18.69
CA ASN A 172 19.25 2.68 -19.09
C ASN A 172 20.19 3.11 -17.95
N GLY A 173 20.52 2.19 -17.03
CA GLY A 173 21.36 2.47 -15.86
C GLY A 173 20.66 3.13 -14.68
N TYR A 174 19.37 3.47 -14.79
CA TYR A 174 18.58 4.06 -13.71
C TYR A 174 17.65 3.04 -13.05
N LYS A 175 17.61 3.05 -11.72
CA LYS A 175 16.61 2.30 -10.94
C LYS A 175 15.22 2.87 -11.20
N PHE A 176 14.24 1.99 -11.35
CA PHE A 176 12.82 2.36 -11.43
C PHE A 176 11.97 1.52 -10.46
N ASP A 177 10.73 1.92 -10.29
CA ASP A 177 9.68 1.11 -9.66
C ASP A 177 8.49 0.97 -10.60
N LEU A 178 7.64 -0.03 -10.35
CA LEU A 178 6.42 -0.27 -11.13
C LEU A 178 5.20 0.10 -10.28
N ARG A 179 4.33 0.93 -10.85
CA ARG A 179 2.98 1.20 -10.34
C ARG A 179 1.96 0.33 -11.06
N LEU A 180 1.57 -0.73 -10.38
CA LEU A 180 0.46 -1.58 -10.82
C LEU A 180 -0.87 -1.05 -10.25
N TYR A 181 -1.92 -1.04 -11.07
CA TYR A 181 -3.26 -0.65 -10.66
C TYR A 181 -4.14 -1.89 -10.50
N VAL A 182 -4.63 -2.12 -9.28
CA VAL A 182 -5.53 -3.24 -8.96
C VAL A 182 -6.84 -2.68 -8.44
N VAL A 183 -7.96 -3.09 -9.04
CA VAL A 183 -9.30 -2.79 -8.53
C VAL A 183 -9.88 -4.03 -7.84
N VAL A 184 -10.31 -3.87 -6.59
CA VAL A 184 -10.99 -4.91 -5.83
C VAL A 184 -12.48 -4.56 -5.80
N THR A 185 -13.30 -5.36 -6.48
CA THR A 185 -14.74 -5.12 -6.61
C THR A 185 -15.57 -5.89 -5.57
N SER A 186 -14.97 -6.88 -4.93
CA SER A 186 -15.61 -7.67 -3.88
C SER A 186 -14.56 -8.32 -2.99
N VAL A 187 -14.87 -8.42 -1.69
CA VAL A 187 -14.06 -9.16 -0.70
C VAL A 187 -14.70 -10.50 -0.30
N ARG A 188 -15.98 -10.72 -0.65
CA ARG A 188 -16.71 -11.96 -0.37
C ARG A 188 -17.75 -12.25 -1.48
N PRO A 189 -17.44 -13.11 -2.46
CA PRO A 189 -16.13 -13.72 -2.72
C PRO A 189 -15.08 -12.68 -3.13
N LEU A 190 -13.80 -12.96 -2.94
CA LEU A 190 -12.73 -12.05 -3.38
C LEU A 190 -12.73 -11.95 -4.91
N ARG A 191 -12.87 -10.72 -5.43
CA ARG A 191 -12.71 -10.40 -6.86
C ARG A 191 -11.81 -9.19 -6.99
N ALA A 192 -10.68 -9.40 -7.66
CA ALA A 192 -9.67 -8.38 -7.92
C ALA A 192 -9.23 -8.46 -9.39
N PHE A 193 -9.01 -7.30 -10.01
CA PHE A 193 -8.61 -7.17 -11.40
C PHE A 193 -7.36 -6.32 -11.49
N LEU A 194 -6.34 -6.81 -12.18
CA LEU A 194 -5.13 -6.06 -12.49
C LEU A 194 -5.36 -5.34 -13.82
N TYR A 195 -5.16 -4.02 -13.83
CA TYR A 195 -5.14 -3.25 -15.06
C TYR A 195 -3.87 -3.57 -15.85
N HIS A 196 -3.99 -3.71 -17.17
CA HIS A 196 -2.88 -4.15 -18.03
C HIS A 196 -1.83 -3.06 -18.29
N ASP A 197 -2.06 -1.85 -17.80
CA ASP A 197 -1.15 -0.72 -17.93
C ASP A 197 -0.80 -0.13 -16.54
N GLY A 198 0.30 0.60 -16.46
CA GLY A 198 0.90 1.08 -15.22
C GLY A 198 1.83 2.28 -15.42
N LEU A 199 2.59 2.62 -14.38
CA LEU A 199 3.69 3.59 -14.46
C LEU A 199 5.01 2.94 -14.07
#